data_AF-A0A4V2SA70-F1
#
_entry.id   AF-A0A4V2SA70-F1
#
_cell.length_a   1.000
_cell.length_b   1.000
_cell.length_c   1.000
_cell.angle_alpha   90.00
_cell.angle_beta   90.00
_cell.angle_gamma   90.00
#
_symmetry.space_group_name_H-M   'P 1'
#
loop_
_entity.id
_entity.type
_entity.pdbx_description
1 polymer ?
#
loop_
_entity_poly.entity_id
_entity_poly.type
_entity_poly.pdbx_seq_one_letter_code
_entity_poly.pdbx_strand_id
1 'polypeptide(L)'
;MGDVFANGLEISGKAVQAQTIAAFPDVCMTPPENPATPPGVPVPYPNFAMAGDTEKGTSTVKIKGKIVNLKNKSDMSRTSGDEAGCAAKKGVVSSKNMGKSYFNAWSANVKFEGEPVVRMSDLTTNNHASPVGNAPPWPHIAKLNVGLGDCEKVFAELDGHRHADSPCDFSTTGRNSEHTARASAFMRSRSAGTGCSQWPAYDPADAPCICMNTKRVNKKASERSRKGMPHDRKTKKIDNLLDQARAGCKGPSGSVSCKKACTVPTTGDLVKTSSDATVNEHSRTKRKSKEEKKSASECLELINLAYLAGVEDSDSEEEAKKKVEAVKQKPICTKAVCKAPKARQCHTCGV
;
A
#
# COMPACT_ATOMS: atom_id res chain seq x y z
N MET A 1 -3.62 17.60 -4.40
CA MET A 1 -2.68 16.45 -4.32
C MET A 1 -2.48 15.91 -5.71
N GLY A 2 -1.26 15.93 -6.26
CA GLY A 2 -0.98 15.36 -7.59
C GLY A 2 -0.38 13.98 -7.42
N ASP A 3 -1.19 12.92 -7.47
CA ASP A 3 -0.78 11.53 -7.23
C ASP A 3 0.01 10.93 -8.41
N VAL A 4 1.12 11.58 -8.79
CA VAL A 4 1.98 11.18 -9.92
C VAL A 4 3.38 10.88 -9.39
N PHE A 5 3.90 9.69 -9.70
CA PHE A 5 5.13 9.16 -9.12
C PHE A 5 6.19 8.85 -10.18
N ALA A 6 7.46 9.03 -9.83
CA ALA A 6 8.61 8.58 -10.59
C ALA A 6 9.51 7.74 -9.68
N ASN A 7 9.79 6.50 -10.08
CA ASN A 7 10.56 5.54 -9.27
C ASN A 7 9.97 5.34 -7.84
N GLY A 8 8.65 5.34 -7.70
CA GLY A 8 7.96 5.20 -6.40
C GLY A 8 7.94 6.47 -5.53
N LEU A 9 8.49 7.59 -6.01
CA LEU A 9 8.58 8.85 -5.27
C LEU A 9 7.69 9.90 -5.95
N GLU A 10 6.84 10.60 -5.20
CA GLU A 10 5.91 11.59 -5.77
C GLU A 10 6.71 12.70 -6.47
N ILE A 11 6.33 13.04 -7.70
CA ILE A 11 6.98 14.09 -8.47
C ILE A 11 6.61 15.45 -7.85
N SER A 12 7.62 16.27 -7.54
CA SER A 12 7.41 17.61 -7.00
C SER A 12 6.93 18.57 -8.09
N GLY A 13 5.92 19.38 -7.75
CA GLY A 13 5.39 20.42 -8.62
C GLY A 13 4.41 21.31 -7.88
N LYS A 14 3.98 22.39 -8.52
CA LYS A 14 3.17 23.45 -7.88
C LYS A 14 1.81 22.99 -7.36
N ALA A 15 1.26 21.89 -7.89
CA ALA A 15 0.01 21.29 -7.41
C ALA A 15 0.20 20.23 -6.30
N VAL A 16 1.45 19.95 -5.94
CA VAL A 16 1.84 18.90 -4.99
C VAL A 16 2.24 19.56 -3.67
N GLN A 17 1.88 18.93 -2.55
CA GLN A 17 2.20 19.44 -1.20
C GLN A 17 3.61 19.00 -0.77
N ALA A 18 4.57 19.08 -1.69
CA ALA A 18 5.96 18.75 -1.41
C ALA A 18 6.65 19.93 -0.71
N GLN A 19 7.53 19.66 0.24
CA GLN A 19 8.13 20.68 1.10
C GLN A 19 9.48 20.25 1.67
N THR A 20 10.38 21.21 1.84
CA THR A 20 11.56 21.08 2.69
C THR A 20 11.16 21.49 4.10
N ILE A 21 11.29 20.57 5.06
CA ILE A 21 10.84 20.78 6.44
C ILE A 21 12.06 21.01 7.33
N ALA A 22 12.13 22.21 7.92
CA ALA A 22 13.12 22.57 8.93
C ALA A 22 14.57 22.22 8.52
N ALA A 23 14.99 22.68 7.33
CA ALA A 23 16.39 22.62 6.94
C ALA A 23 17.21 23.40 7.97
N PHE A 24 18.13 22.70 8.64
CA PHE A 24 18.82 23.21 9.83
C PHE A 24 20.27 22.67 9.88
N PRO A 25 21.25 23.47 10.36
CA PRO A 25 21.12 24.87 10.77
C PRO A 25 21.17 25.85 9.58
N ASP A 26 20.24 26.81 9.55
CA ASP A 26 20.32 28.02 8.71
C ASP A 26 20.83 29.19 9.58
N VAL A 27 22.15 29.40 9.61
CA VAL A 27 22.75 30.38 10.52
C VAL A 27 22.58 31.78 9.95
N CYS A 28 21.80 32.62 10.62
CA CYS A 28 21.56 34.01 10.26
C CYS A 28 21.98 34.95 11.39
N MET A 29 22.32 36.17 11.03
CA MET A 29 22.69 37.23 11.96
C MET A 29 21.42 37.91 12.48
N THR A 30 21.21 37.81 13.78
CA THR A 30 20.04 38.35 14.48
C THR A 30 20.39 39.65 15.18
N PRO A 31 19.58 40.71 15.09
CA PRO A 31 19.85 41.96 15.80
C PRO A 31 19.97 41.73 17.32
N PRO A 32 20.99 42.30 17.99
CA PRO A 32 21.09 42.22 19.44
C PRO A 32 20.01 43.07 20.12
N GLU A 33 19.50 42.63 21.28
CA GLU A 33 18.45 43.35 22.02
C GLU A 33 18.93 44.66 22.65
N ASN A 34 20.18 44.73 23.14
CA ASN A 34 20.94 45.95 23.48
C ASN A 34 22.27 45.58 24.20
N PRO A 35 23.36 46.36 24.04
CA PRO A 35 23.58 47.47 23.10
C PRO A 35 23.90 46.96 21.66
N ALA A 36 23.82 47.86 20.67
CA ALA A 36 23.87 47.58 19.23
C ALA A 36 25.24 47.15 18.66
N THR A 37 26.08 46.50 19.46
CA THR A 37 27.46 46.11 19.12
C THR A 37 27.67 44.68 19.64
N PRO A 38 27.83 43.63 18.79
CA PRO A 38 28.26 43.59 17.38
C PRO A 38 27.10 43.65 16.34
N PRO A 39 27.39 43.69 15.01
CA PRO A 39 26.39 43.90 13.93
C PRO A 39 25.37 42.76 13.72
N GLY A 40 25.29 41.82 14.66
CA GLY A 40 24.38 40.68 14.69
C GLY A 40 25.00 39.51 15.48
N VAL A 41 24.15 38.73 16.13
CA VAL A 41 24.54 37.47 16.78
C VAL A 41 24.21 36.31 15.83
N PRO A 42 25.15 35.39 15.53
CA PRO A 42 24.85 34.24 14.70
C PRO A 42 23.92 33.28 15.44
N VAL A 43 22.70 33.12 14.93
CA VAL A 43 21.67 32.25 15.49
C VAL A 43 21.24 31.23 14.43
N PRO A 44 21.20 29.93 14.75
CA PRO A 44 20.71 28.91 13.83
C PRO A 44 19.17 28.91 13.80
N TYR A 45 18.60 29.06 12.61
CA TYR A 45 17.16 29.01 12.36
C TYR A 45 16.76 27.73 11.60
N PRO A 46 15.51 27.26 11.75
CA PRO A 46 14.93 26.31 10.82
C PRO A 46 14.51 27.04 9.53
N ASN A 47 14.68 26.39 8.38
CA ASN A 47 14.26 26.95 7.10
C ASN A 47 13.28 26.02 6.38
N PHE A 48 12.19 26.55 5.84
CA PHE A 48 11.12 25.81 5.18
C PHE A 48 10.92 26.26 3.74
N ALA A 49 10.68 25.32 2.83
CA ALA A 49 10.41 25.61 1.43
C ALA A 49 9.18 24.83 0.95
N MET A 50 8.34 25.42 0.12
CA MET A 50 7.09 24.81 -0.34
C MET A 50 7.06 24.69 -1.86
N ALA A 51 6.70 23.52 -2.39
CA ALA A 51 6.55 23.33 -3.82
C ALA A 51 5.45 24.21 -4.44
N GLY A 52 4.51 24.71 -3.63
CA GLY A 52 3.54 25.74 -4.03
C GLY A 52 4.20 27.02 -4.57
N ASP A 53 5.41 27.33 -4.11
CA ASP A 53 6.20 28.50 -4.52
C ASP A 53 7.10 28.22 -5.72
N THR A 54 6.89 27.10 -6.42
CA THR A 54 7.66 26.76 -7.61
C THR A 54 7.54 27.85 -8.68
N GLU A 55 8.70 28.25 -9.19
CA GLU A 55 8.93 29.04 -10.39
C GLU A 55 9.75 28.23 -11.41
N LYS A 56 9.67 28.62 -12.70
CA LYS A 56 10.48 28.05 -13.79
C LYS A 56 10.38 26.51 -13.90
N GLY A 57 9.17 26.00 -13.69
CA GLY A 57 8.82 24.60 -13.93
C GLY A 57 8.72 24.24 -15.41
N THR A 58 8.16 23.07 -15.67
CA THR A 58 7.73 22.64 -17.01
C THR A 58 6.82 23.67 -17.70
N SER A 59 6.87 23.68 -19.03
CA SER A 59 6.08 24.57 -19.89
C SER A 59 4.84 23.88 -20.48
N THR A 60 5.00 22.62 -20.89
CA THR A 60 4.04 21.77 -21.58
C THR A 60 3.46 20.69 -20.67
N VAL A 61 4.29 20.01 -19.89
CA VAL A 61 3.84 18.92 -19.01
C VAL A 61 3.27 19.52 -17.74
N LYS A 62 2.03 19.16 -17.37
CA LYS A 62 1.38 19.68 -16.16
C LYS A 62 0.83 18.56 -15.29
N ILE A 63 1.02 18.68 -13.98
CA ILE A 63 0.35 17.85 -12.99
C ILE A 63 -0.78 18.68 -12.39
N LYS A 64 -2.03 18.21 -12.55
CA LYS A 64 -3.25 18.92 -12.16
C LYS A 64 -3.29 20.37 -12.67
N GLY A 65 -2.90 20.56 -13.94
CA GLY A 65 -2.92 21.86 -14.61
C GLY A 65 -1.84 22.85 -14.13
N LYS A 66 -0.89 22.44 -13.28
CA LYS A 66 0.20 23.28 -12.79
C LYS A 66 1.58 22.72 -13.20
N ILE A 67 2.57 23.60 -13.14
CA ILE A 67 3.96 23.32 -13.53
C ILE A 67 4.64 22.34 -12.56
N VAL A 68 5.64 21.62 -13.08
CA VAL A 68 6.40 20.57 -12.40
C VAL A 68 7.87 20.97 -12.26
N ASN A 69 8.53 20.50 -11.21
CA ASN A 69 9.92 20.89 -10.89
C ASN A 69 10.91 20.06 -11.73
N LEU A 70 11.85 20.76 -12.37
CA LEU A 70 12.89 20.20 -13.22
C LEU A 70 14.27 20.50 -12.66
N LYS A 71 15.18 19.54 -12.84
CA LYS A 71 16.61 19.68 -12.58
C LYS A 71 17.16 21.00 -13.14
N ASN A 72 17.93 21.72 -12.31
CA ASN A 72 18.68 22.93 -12.68
C ASN A 72 17.87 24.06 -13.33
N LYS A 73 16.54 23.99 -13.30
CA LYS A 73 15.67 24.93 -13.99
C LYS A 73 14.66 25.54 -13.02
N SER A 74 14.05 24.70 -12.20
CA SER A 74 13.02 25.12 -11.25
C SER A 74 13.61 25.51 -9.90
N ASP A 75 12.96 26.47 -9.27
CA ASP A 75 13.28 26.95 -7.93
C ASP A 75 12.00 27.16 -7.13
N MET A 76 12.08 27.09 -5.80
CA MET A 76 11.03 27.58 -4.92
C MET A 76 11.37 29.02 -4.56
N SER A 77 10.47 29.95 -4.89
CA SER A 77 10.77 31.38 -4.98
C SER A 77 11.14 32.03 -3.65
N ARG A 78 10.79 31.40 -2.53
CA ARG A 78 11.00 31.88 -1.17
C ARG A 78 11.10 30.72 -0.19
N THR A 79 11.81 30.96 0.91
CA THR A 79 11.78 30.13 2.11
C THR A 79 11.33 30.92 3.34
N SER A 80 11.03 30.23 4.44
CA SER A 80 10.55 30.84 5.69
C SER A 80 11.19 30.19 6.93
N GLY A 81 11.02 30.81 8.11
CA GLY A 81 11.52 30.34 9.41
C GLY A 81 12.78 31.06 9.91
N ASP A 82 13.43 31.84 9.06
CA ASP A 82 14.66 32.60 9.31
C ASP A 82 14.44 34.13 9.30
N GLU A 83 13.18 34.58 9.39
CA GLU A 83 12.81 36.00 9.28
C GLU A 83 13.47 36.87 10.34
N ALA A 84 13.65 36.34 11.55
CA ALA A 84 14.29 37.03 12.67
C ALA A 84 15.79 37.27 12.46
N GLY A 85 16.43 36.52 11.56
CA GLY A 85 17.82 36.71 11.12
C GLY A 85 17.99 37.90 10.18
N CYS A 86 17.53 39.09 10.58
CA CYS A 86 17.37 40.26 9.72
C CYS A 86 18.44 41.35 9.92
N ALA A 87 19.51 41.09 10.69
CA ALA A 87 20.61 42.03 10.80
C ALA A 87 21.28 42.26 9.42
N ALA A 88 22.13 43.29 9.29
CA ALA A 88 22.64 43.73 7.98
C ALA A 88 23.22 42.60 7.10
N LYS A 89 23.92 41.63 7.71
CA LYS A 89 24.47 40.46 7.02
C LYS A 89 23.42 39.37 6.76
N LYS A 90 22.36 39.21 7.54
CA LYS A 90 21.38 38.10 7.43
C LYS A 90 22.09 36.73 7.47
N GLY A 91 21.79 35.81 6.55
CA GLY A 91 22.49 34.53 6.42
C GLY A 91 24.01 34.71 6.34
N VAL A 92 24.74 33.96 7.16
CA VAL A 92 26.20 34.13 7.28
C VAL A 92 26.95 33.86 5.96
N VAL A 93 26.41 32.96 5.14
CA VAL A 93 26.92 32.64 3.80
C VAL A 93 26.18 33.42 2.74
N SER A 94 24.85 33.26 2.64
CA SER A 94 24.07 33.79 1.51
C SER A 94 23.89 35.31 1.56
N SER A 95 24.04 35.92 2.73
CA SER A 95 23.66 37.31 2.99
C SER A 95 22.17 37.62 2.72
N LYS A 96 21.33 36.60 2.85
CA LYS A 96 19.88 36.66 2.68
C LYS A 96 19.18 36.01 3.88
N ASN A 97 17.93 36.40 4.06
CA ASN A 97 16.95 35.63 4.78
C ASN A 97 15.77 35.39 3.82
N MET A 98 15.02 34.33 4.02
CA MET A 98 13.87 33.97 3.16
C MET A 98 14.23 33.82 1.68
N GLY A 99 15.49 33.45 1.38
CA GLY A 99 15.98 33.30 0.02
C GLY A 99 15.27 32.19 -0.78
N LYS A 100 15.73 31.93 -2.00
CA LYS A 100 15.18 30.82 -2.81
C LYS A 100 15.62 29.46 -2.26
N SER A 101 14.92 28.41 -2.68
CA SER A 101 15.37 27.02 -2.50
C SER A 101 15.53 26.32 -3.85
N TYR A 102 16.62 25.57 -3.99
CA TYR A 102 17.02 24.90 -5.22
C TYR A 102 17.19 23.40 -5.01
N PHE A 103 17.05 22.62 -6.08
CA PHE A 103 17.16 21.16 -6.05
C PHE A 103 18.57 20.69 -6.41
N ASN A 104 19.10 19.76 -5.61
CA ASN A 104 20.43 19.17 -5.74
C ASN A 104 20.39 17.66 -6.04
N ALA A 105 19.21 17.06 -6.09
CA ALA A 105 18.99 15.71 -6.63
C ALA A 105 17.69 15.66 -7.45
N TRP A 106 17.52 14.59 -8.23
CA TRP A 106 16.42 14.39 -9.16
C TRP A 106 16.36 12.92 -9.60
N SER A 107 15.33 12.53 -10.37
CA SER A 107 15.20 11.20 -10.96
C SER A 107 16.38 10.84 -11.88
N ALA A 108 16.87 9.60 -11.78
CA ALA A 108 17.94 9.12 -12.65
C ALA A 108 17.49 8.88 -14.11
N ASN A 109 16.20 8.63 -14.35
CA ASN A 109 15.71 8.18 -15.65
C ASN A 109 14.35 8.75 -16.08
N VAL A 110 13.54 9.30 -15.18
CA VAL A 110 12.27 9.94 -15.56
C VAL A 110 12.51 11.41 -15.85
N LYS A 111 12.13 11.84 -17.05
CA LYS A 111 12.38 13.18 -17.56
C LYS A 111 11.09 13.78 -18.11
N PHE A 112 10.86 15.06 -17.83
CA PHE A 112 9.86 15.88 -18.53
C PHE A 112 10.59 16.96 -19.31
N GLU A 113 10.21 17.16 -20.57
CA GLU A 113 10.83 18.15 -21.45
C GLU A 113 12.36 17.93 -21.60
N GLY A 114 12.78 16.67 -21.59
CA GLY A 114 14.20 16.29 -21.68
C GLY A 114 14.99 16.42 -20.37
N GLU A 115 14.40 17.02 -19.32
CA GLU A 115 15.05 17.26 -18.05
C GLU A 115 14.56 16.33 -16.94
N PRO A 116 15.45 15.82 -16.07
CA PRO A 116 15.05 15.01 -14.93
C PRO A 116 14.05 15.70 -14.00
N VAL A 117 13.04 14.95 -13.58
CA VAL A 117 12.02 15.43 -12.64
C VAL A 117 12.53 15.37 -11.19
N VAL A 118 12.16 16.34 -10.38
CA VAL A 118 12.41 16.35 -8.92
C VAL A 118 11.29 15.59 -8.20
N ARG A 119 11.61 14.86 -7.14
CA ARG A 119 10.69 13.96 -6.44
C ARG A 119 10.85 14.03 -4.92
N MET A 120 9.99 13.31 -4.21
CA MET A 120 10.17 12.98 -2.79
C MET A 120 11.58 12.44 -2.54
N SER A 121 12.19 12.83 -1.42
CA SER A 121 13.56 12.54 -0.95
C SER A 121 14.72 13.15 -1.75
N ASP A 122 14.45 13.79 -2.90
CA ASP A 122 15.51 14.49 -3.62
C ASP A 122 16.00 15.71 -2.78
N LEU A 123 17.30 15.98 -2.79
CA LEU A 123 17.91 16.99 -1.93
C LEU A 123 17.59 18.41 -2.41
N THR A 124 17.46 19.34 -1.46
CA THR A 124 17.32 20.78 -1.68
C THR A 124 18.37 21.55 -0.90
N THR A 125 18.73 22.74 -1.36
CA THR A 125 19.52 23.72 -0.58
C THR A 125 18.70 24.99 -0.43
N ASN A 126 18.82 25.66 0.71
CA ASN A 126 17.82 26.65 1.15
C ASN A 126 18.44 28.01 1.49
N ASN A 127 17.57 29.04 1.56
CA ASN A 127 17.92 30.44 1.83
C ASN A 127 19.02 30.99 0.90
N HIS A 128 18.79 30.86 -0.40
CA HIS A 128 19.76 31.25 -1.42
C HIS A 128 19.77 32.73 -1.77
N ALA A 129 20.97 33.24 -2.07
CA ALA A 129 21.18 34.46 -2.85
C ALA A 129 21.34 34.22 -4.36
N SER A 130 21.14 32.96 -4.79
CA SER A 130 21.31 32.42 -6.15
C SER A 130 22.75 32.55 -6.68
N PRO A 131 23.56 31.47 -6.73
CA PRO A 131 23.27 30.06 -6.41
C PRO A 131 23.80 29.61 -5.03
N VAL A 132 24.23 30.53 -4.17
CA VAL A 132 24.83 30.18 -2.87
C VAL A 132 23.73 30.07 -1.81
N GLY A 133 23.57 28.87 -1.25
CA GLY A 133 22.65 28.55 -0.16
C GLY A 133 23.29 28.75 1.22
N ASN A 134 22.46 29.02 2.22
CA ASN A 134 22.91 29.26 3.60
C ASN A 134 22.81 28.01 4.50
N ALA A 135 21.83 27.14 4.23
CA ALA A 135 21.63 25.88 4.93
C ALA A 135 22.26 24.69 4.16
N PRO A 136 22.68 23.61 4.85
CA PRO A 136 23.17 22.40 4.20
C PRO A 136 22.09 21.73 3.32
N PRO A 137 22.47 20.85 2.38
CA PRO A 137 21.49 20.08 1.61
C PRO A 137 20.54 19.29 2.52
N TRP A 138 19.23 19.34 2.22
CA TRP A 138 18.17 18.77 3.03
C TRP A 138 17.13 18.03 2.18
N PRO A 139 16.53 16.92 2.66
CA PRO A 139 15.54 16.18 1.88
C PRO A 139 14.27 16.99 1.59
N HIS A 140 13.81 16.94 0.33
CA HIS A 140 12.51 17.43 -0.10
C HIS A 140 11.45 16.36 0.16
N ILE A 141 10.48 16.64 1.02
CA ILE A 141 9.49 15.67 1.48
C ILE A 141 8.20 15.81 0.68
N ALA A 142 7.71 14.70 0.13
CA ALA A 142 6.39 14.60 -0.50
C ALA A 142 5.81 13.21 -0.17
N LYS A 143 4.76 12.78 -0.87
CA LYS A 143 4.26 11.41 -0.68
C LYS A 143 5.31 10.39 -1.14
N LEU A 144 5.42 9.33 -0.35
CA LEU A 144 6.17 8.14 -0.68
C LEU A 144 5.19 7.06 -1.13
N ASN A 145 5.32 6.57 -2.36
CA ASN A 145 4.65 5.35 -2.76
C ASN A 145 5.63 4.19 -2.53
N VAL A 146 5.67 3.69 -1.29
CA VAL A 146 6.23 2.37 -0.99
C VAL A 146 5.37 1.35 -1.70
N GLY A 147 5.73 1.03 -2.94
CA GLY A 147 4.88 0.30 -3.87
C GLY A 147 4.12 -0.84 -3.21
N LEU A 148 2.80 -0.70 -3.15
CA LEU A 148 2.00 -1.68 -3.86
C LEU A 148 2.53 -1.62 -5.29
N GLY A 149 3.42 -2.55 -5.65
CA GLY A 149 3.69 -2.75 -7.06
C GLY A 149 2.33 -2.89 -7.76
N ASP A 150 2.25 -2.52 -9.03
CA ASP A 150 1.08 -2.81 -9.85
C ASP A 150 0.55 -4.21 -9.48
N CYS A 151 -0.62 -4.27 -8.84
CA CYS A 151 -1.04 -5.49 -8.18
C CYS A 151 -1.22 -6.61 -9.20
N GLU A 152 -1.43 -6.26 -10.46
CA GLU A 152 -1.38 -7.17 -11.60
C GLU A 152 0.00 -7.83 -11.73
N LYS A 153 1.10 -7.07 -11.64
CA LYS A 153 2.47 -7.62 -11.68
C LYS A 153 2.76 -8.50 -10.48
N VAL A 154 2.34 -8.08 -9.28
CA VAL A 154 2.46 -8.91 -8.08
C VAL A 154 1.70 -10.21 -8.26
N PHE A 155 0.48 -10.16 -8.80
CA PHE A 155 -0.33 -11.34 -9.05
C PHE A 155 0.33 -12.26 -10.08
N ALA A 156 0.81 -11.73 -11.20
CA ALA A 156 1.55 -12.48 -12.21
C ALA A 156 2.82 -13.11 -11.63
N GLU A 157 3.58 -12.38 -10.81
CA GLU A 157 4.74 -12.90 -10.07
C GLU A 157 4.38 -14.05 -9.13
N LEU A 158 3.14 -14.18 -8.69
CA LEU A 158 2.67 -15.28 -7.85
C LEU A 158 2.05 -16.43 -8.67
N ASP A 159 2.23 -16.44 -9.99
CA ASP A 159 1.52 -17.32 -10.92
C ASP A 159 0.00 -17.19 -10.76
N GLY A 160 -0.46 -15.94 -10.64
CA GLY A 160 -1.87 -15.57 -10.58
C GLY A 160 -2.60 -15.83 -11.89
N HIS A 161 -3.79 -16.42 -11.80
CA HIS A 161 -4.61 -16.80 -12.95
C HIS A 161 -6.08 -16.94 -12.55
N ARG A 162 -6.95 -16.95 -13.56
CA ARG A 162 -8.34 -17.37 -13.43
C ARG A 162 -8.41 -18.88 -13.25
N HIS A 163 -9.26 -19.40 -12.36
CA HIS A 163 -9.27 -20.83 -12.03
C HIS A 163 -9.47 -21.74 -13.26
N ALA A 164 -10.38 -21.37 -14.17
CA ALA A 164 -10.63 -22.10 -15.43
C ALA A 164 -9.41 -22.14 -16.37
N ASP A 165 -8.54 -21.13 -16.31
CA ASP A 165 -7.35 -21.02 -17.17
C ASP A 165 -6.08 -21.47 -16.45
N SER A 166 -6.21 -22.38 -15.48
CA SER A 166 -5.11 -22.79 -14.61
C SER A 166 -3.90 -23.30 -15.39
N PRO A 167 -2.73 -22.63 -15.31
CA PRO A 167 -1.48 -23.13 -15.85
C PRO A 167 -0.79 -24.11 -14.88
N CYS A 168 -1.40 -24.41 -13.73
CA CYS A 168 -0.77 -25.22 -12.69
C CYS A 168 -0.64 -26.68 -13.12
N ASP A 169 0.59 -27.15 -13.23
CA ASP A 169 0.85 -28.55 -13.55
C ASP A 169 0.76 -29.44 -12.31
N PHE A 170 -0.43 -29.97 -12.09
CA PHE A 170 -0.70 -30.92 -11.03
C PHE A 170 -0.05 -32.31 -11.28
N SER A 171 0.06 -32.70 -12.55
CA SER A 171 0.46 -34.04 -13.00
C SER A 171 1.96 -34.31 -12.94
N THR A 172 2.79 -33.26 -12.99
CA THR A 172 4.26 -33.41 -12.90
C THR A 172 4.83 -32.66 -11.69
N THR A 173 4.31 -31.46 -11.39
CA THR A 173 4.89 -30.62 -10.33
C THR A 173 4.15 -30.72 -8.99
N GLY A 174 2.94 -31.29 -8.99
CA GLY A 174 2.06 -31.35 -7.81
C GLY A 174 1.57 -29.98 -7.34
N ARG A 175 1.65 -28.95 -8.21
CA ARG A 175 1.08 -27.62 -7.99
C ARG A 175 -0.39 -27.65 -8.40
N ASN A 176 -1.25 -27.15 -7.53
CA ASN A 176 -2.67 -27.03 -7.82
C ASN A 176 -3.07 -25.56 -7.92
N SER A 177 -4.07 -25.28 -8.73
CA SER A 177 -4.76 -23.99 -8.74
C SER A 177 -5.49 -23.83 -7.41
N GLU A 178 -5.05 -22.88 -6.61
CA GLU A 178 -5.58 -22.62 -5.28
C GLU A 178 -6.24 -21.25 -5.26
N HIS A 179 -7.53 -21.20 -4.93
CA HIS A 179 -8.22 -19.93 -4.74
C HIS A 179 -7.57 -19.15 -3.62
N THR A 180 -7.15 -17.92 -3.89
CA THR A 180 -6.49 -17.07 -2.89
C THR A 180 -7.43 -16.76 -1.73
N ALA A 181 -8.71 -16.50 -2.01
CA ALA A 181 -9.79 -16.52 -1.02
C ALA A 181 -10.56 -17.85 -1.10
N ARG A 182 -10.82 -18.50 0.04
CA ARG A 182 -11.44 -19.84 0.05
C ARG A 182 -12.85 -19.82 -0.56
N ALA A 183 -13.03 -20.52 -1.69
CA ALA A 183 -14.30 -20.63 -2.41
C ALA A 183 -15.51 -21.01 -1.54
N SER A 184 -15.34 -21.96 -0.61
CA SER A 184 -16.46 -22.40 0.23
C SER A 184 -17.02 -21.32 1.16
N ALA A 185 -16.32 -20.19 1.33
CA ALA A 185 -16.83 -19.04 2.06
C ALA A 185 -17.83 -18.20 1.25
N PHE A 186 -17.98 -18.45 -0.05
CA PHE A 186 -18.87 -17.71 -0.94
C PHE A 186 -19.91 -18.61 -1.63
N MET A 187 -19.89 -19.91 -1.33
CA MET A 187 -20.77 -20.92 -1.93
C MET A 187 -21.71 -21.56 -0.91
N ARG A 188 -22.89 -22.00 -1.36
CA ARG A 188 -23.84 -22.75 -0.52
C ARG A 188 -23.40 -24.19 -0.26
N SER A 189 -22.74 -24.82 -1.22
CA SER A 189 -22.08 -26.12 -1.04
C SER A 189 -20.95 -26.25 -2.06
N ARG A 190 -19.90 -27.02 -1.72
CA ARG A 190 -18.82 -27.30 -2.67
C ARG A 190 -19.25 -28.30 -3.77
N SER A 191 -20.19 -29.19 -3.44
CA SER A 191 -20.54 -30.34 -4.30
C SER A 191 -21.61 -30.02 -5.34
N ALA A 192 -22.46 -29.02 -5.09
CA ALA A 192 -23.58 -28.70 -5.97
C ALA A 192 -23.35 -27.46 -6.85
N GLY A 193 -22.15 -26.86 -6.83
CA GLY A 193 -21.82 -25.66 -7.62
C GLY A 193 -22.69 -24.43 -7.35
N THR A 194 -23.56 -24.47 -6.32
CA THR A 194 -24.58 -23.44 -6.12
C THR A 194 -23.99 -22.23 -5.40
N GLY A 195 -24.02 -21.07 -6.06
CA GLY A 195 -23.63 -19.78 -5.48
C GLY A 195 -24.42 -19.42 -4.22
N CYS A 196 -23.83 -18.60 -3.36
CA CYS A 196 -24.52 -18.03 -2.22
C CYS A 196 -25.31 -16.80 -2.67
N SER A 197 -26.57 -16.64 -2.25
CA SER A 197 -27.36 -15.44 -2.61
C SER A 197 -26.76 -14.14 -2.08
N GLN A 198 -25.91 -14.22 -1.06
CA GLN A 198 -25.12 -13.09 -0.56
C GLN A 198 -23.95 -12.72 -1.48
N TRP A 199 -23.54 -13.61 -2.37
CA TRP A 199 -22.38 -13.47 -3.26
C TRP A 199 -22.78 -13.86 -4.69
N PRO A 200 -23.67 -13.10 -5.33
CA PRO A 200 -24.19 -13.44 -6.66
C PRO A 200 -23.10 -13.36 -7.75
N ALA A 201 -22.08 -12.52 -7.56
CA ALA A 201 -20.95 -12.36 -8.47
C ALA A 201 -19.85 -13.44 -8.29
N TYR A 202 -19.96 -14.33 -7.30
CA TYR A 202 -18.93 -15.33 -7.06
C TYR A 202 -19.10 -16.54 -7.99
N ASP A 203 -18.18 -16.67 -8.94
CA ASP A 203 -17.99 -17.88 -9.74
C ASP A 203 -16.69 -18.60 -9.32
N PRO A 204 -16.73 -19.89 -8.92
CA PRO A 204 -15.52 -20.66 -8.64
C PRO A 204 -14.63 -20.90 -9.88
N ALA A 205 -15.14 -20.83 -11.11
CA ALA A 205 -14.34 -20.96 -12.33
C ALA A 205 -13.59 -19.65 -12.67
N ASP A 206 -14.16 -18.50 -12.34
CA ASP A 206 -13.54 -17.20 -12.62
C ASP A 206 -12.76 -16.61 -11.43
N ALA A 207 -12.90 -17.19 -10.24
CA ALA A 207 -12.24 -16.67 -9.04
C ALA A 207 -10.70 -16.64 -9.14
N PRO A 208 -10.04 -15.59 -8.61
CA PRO A 208 -8.58 -15.48 -8.59
C PRO A 208 -7.91 -16.67 -7.88
N CYS A 209 -6.96 -17.26 -8.58
CA CYS A 209 -6.17 -18.39 -8.12
C CYS A 209 -4.67 -18.12 -8.25
N ILE A 210 -3.89 -18.86 -7.49
CA ILE A 210 -2.44 -18.97 -7.67
C ILE A 210 -1.99 -20.43 -7.63
N CYS A 211 -0.84 -20.74 -8.22
CA CYS A 211 -0.33 -22.10 -8.20
C CYS A 211 0.40 -22.42 -6.88
N MET A 212 -0.23 -23.21 -6.00
CA MET A 212 0.37 -23.64 -4.73
C MET A 212 0.77 -25.12 -4.73
N ASN A 213 1.88 -25.44 -4.08
CA ASN A 213 2.36 -26.82 -3.96
C ASN A 213 1.49 -27.63 -2.98
N THR A 214 1.00 -28.78 -3.44
CA THR A 214 0.19 -29.74 -2.66
C THR A 214 0.92 -31.06 -2.37
N LYS A 215 2.07 -31.28 -3.04
CA LYS A 215 3.00 -32.44 -3.00
C LYS A 215 2.34 -33.82 -3.08
N ARG A 216 1.18 -33.91 -3.72
CA ARG A 216 0.65 -35.17 -4.24
C ARG A 216 0.60 -35.02 -5.74
N VAL A 217 1.44 -35.75 -6.45
CA VAL A 217 1.34 -35.88 -7.91
C VAL A 217 0.22 -36.89 -8.19
N ASN A 218 -0.65 -36.66 -9.17
CA ASN A 218 -1.74 -37.58 -9.55
C ASN A 218 -2.69 -37.99 -8.41
N LYS A 219 -2.96 -37.06 -7.48
CA LYS A 219 -3.96 -37.19 -6.42
C LYS A 219 -5.36 -37.38 -7.01
N LYS A 220 -6.16 -38.29 -6.44
CA LYS A 220 -7.59 -38.41 -6.77
C LYS A 220 -8.36 -37.19 -6.24
N ALA A 221 -9.44 -36.78 -6.91
CA ALA A 221 -10.25 -35.62 -6.51
C ALA A 221 -10.72 -35.67 -5.04
N SER A 222 -10.94 -36.88 -4.50
CA SER A 222 -11.39 -37.11 -3.11
C SER A 222 -10.30 -36.98 -2.05
N GLU A 223 -9.03 -37.04 -2.43
CA GLU A 223 -7.94 -36.98 -1.46
C GLU A 223 -7.73 -35.55 -0.95
N ARG A 224 -6.95 -35.36 0.12
CA ARG A 224 -6.56 -34.01 0.61
C ARG A 224 -5.09 -33.73 0.31
N SER A 225 -4.71 -32.46 0.27
CA SER A 225 -3.30 -32.05 0.13
C SER A 225 -2.46 -32.66 1.26
N ARG A 226 -1.17 -32.93 0.99
CA ARG A 226 -0.29 -33.57 2.00
C ARG A 226 -0.11 -32.63 3.20
N LYS A 227 -0.24 -33.19 4.41
CA LYS A 227 -0.02 -32.46 5.67
C LYS A 227 1.36 -31.78 5.66
N GLY A 228 1.39 -30.50 6.05
CA GLY A 228 2.61 -29.71 6.16
C GLY A 228 3.08 -29.04 4.87
N MET A 229 2.38 -29.22 3.75
CA MET A 229 2.67 -28.50 2.50
C MET A 229 2.11 -27.07 2.51
N PRO A 230 2.60 -26.15 1.64
CA PRO A 230 2.12 -24.77 1.54
C PRO A 230 0.60 -24.64 1.50
N HIS A 231 -0.06 -25.41 0.63
CA HIS A 231 -1.53 -25.44 0.55
C HIS A 231 -2.18 -25.88 1.87
N ASP A 232 -1.66 -26.92 2.54
CA ASP A 232 -2.22 -27.42 3.82
C ASP A 232 -2.07 -26.39 4.94
N ARG A 233 -0.92 -25.73 5.03
CA ARG A 233 -0.66 -24.69 6.04
C ARG A 233 -1.55 -23.47 5.85
N LYS A 234 -1.70 -23.01 4.60
CA LYS A 234 -2.65 -21.95 4.23
C LYS A 234 -4.09 -22.34 4.57
N THR A 235 -4.51 -23.55 4.20
CA THR A 235 -5.84 -24.10 4.53
C THR A 235 -6.09 -24.10 6.03
N LYS A 236 -5.11 -24.48 6.85
CA LYS A 236 -5.24 -24.50 8.31
C LYS A 236 -5.38 -23.11 8.93
N LYS A 237 -4.69 -22.11 8.40
CA LYS A 237 -4.85 -20.72 8.88
C LYS A 237 -6.28 -20.22 8.67
N ILE A 238 -6.86 -20.52 7.51
CA ILE A 238 -8.25 -20.18 7.22
C ILE A 238 -9.20 -21.02 8.07
N ASP A 239 -8.94 -22.32 8.26
CA ASP A 239 -9.73 -23.18 9.17
C ASP A 239 -9.74 -22.61 10.61
N ASN A 240 -8.59 -22.14 11.11
CA ASN A 240 -8.47 -21.55 12.44
C ASN A 240 -9.30 -20.26 12.58
N LEU A 241 -9.29 -19.36 11.59
CA LEU A 241 -10.14 -18.17 11.58
C LEU A 241 -11.62 -18.56 11.66
N LEU A 242 -12.04 -19.50 10.83
CA LEU A 242 -13.42 -19.97 10.82
C LEU A 242 -13.80 -20.68 12.12
N ASP A 243 -12.87 -21.34 12.79
CA ASP A 243 -13.08 -22.00 14.08
C ASP A 243 -13.13 -21.02 15.26
N GLN A 244 -12.41 -19.88 15.18
CA GLN A 244 -12.50 -18.81 16.19
C GLN A 244 -13.90 -18.17 16.22
N ALA A 245 -14.52 -17.97 15.06
CA ALA A 245 -15.89 -17.46 14.93
C ALA A 245 -16.98 -18.42 15.49
N ARG A 246 -16.61 -19.63 15.92
CA ARG A 246 -17.53 -20.71 16.29
C ARG A 246 -17.48 -21.09 17.77
N ALA A 247 -16.72 -20.38 18.61
CA ALA A 247 -16.76 -20.62 20.04
C ALA A 247 -18.17 -20.31 20.59
N GLY A 248 -19.00 -21.35 20.78
CA GLY A 248 -20.23 -21.23 21.57
C GLY A 248 -21.55 -21.80 21.04
N CYS A 249 -21.58 -22.41 19.86
CA CYS A 249 -22.85 -22.69 19.17
C CYS A 249 -23.37 -24.10 19.45
N LYS A 250 -24.06 -24.28 20.58
CA LYS A 250 -24.79 -25.52 20.88
C LYS A 250 -26.21 -25.46 20.31
N GLY A 251 -26.60 -26.49 19.55
CA GLY A 251 -28.01 -26.77 19.31
C GLY A 251 -28.69 -27.32 20.59
N PRO A 252 -30.03 -27.42 20.61
CA PRO A 252 -30.80 -27.95 21.75
C PRO A 252 -30.34 -29.35 22.23
N SER A 253 -29.74 -30.13 21.33
CA SER A 253 -29.23 -31.49 21.57
C SER A 253 -27.70 -31.57 21.75
N GLY A 254 -27.00 -30.43 21.92
CA GLY A 254 -25.53 -30.40 22.03
C GLY A 254 -24.77 -30.53 20.70
N SER A 255 -25.46 -30.61 19.56
CA SER A 255 -24.84 -30.61 18.23
C SER A 255 -24.25 -29.24 17.88
N VAL A 256 -23.00 -29.19 17.40
CA VAL A 256 -22.38 -27.97 16.84
C VAL A 256 -22.90 -27.75 15.42
N SER A 257 -23.52 -26.60 15.14
CA SER A 257 -24.02 -26.24 13.81
C SER A 257 -23.46 -24.90 13.35
N CYS A 258 -22.83 -24.87 12.17
CA CYS A 258 -22.29 -23.63 11.56
C CYS A 258 -23.34 -22.56 11.30
N LYS A 259 -24.62 -22.94 11.16
CA LYS A 259 -25.71 -21.98 10.98
C LYS A 259 -25.96 -21.14 12.25
N LYS A 260 -25.46 -21.58 13.41
CA LYS A 260 -25.67 -20.96 14.72
C LYS A 260 -24.45 -20.21 15.26
N ALA A 261 -23.41 -20.00 14.42
CA ALA A 261 -22.23 -19.19 14.74
C ALA A 261 -22.65 -17.82 15.31
N CYS A 262 -22.18 -17.47 16.52
CA CYS A 262 -22.51 -16.17 17.13
C CYS A 262 -21.75 -15.00 16.49
N THR A 263 -20.60 -15.26 15.87
CA THR A 263 -19.84 -14.26 15.11
C THR A 263 -19.44 -14.85 13.76
N VAL A 264 -19.77 -14.17 12.67
CA VAL A 264 -19.38 -14.59 11.32
C VAL A 264 -18.25 -13.66 10.88
N PRO A 265 -17.08 -14.17 10.46
CA PRO A 265 -16.00 -13.31 9.97
C PRO A 265 -16.47 -12.47 8.79
N THR A 266 -15.94 -11.26 8.70
CA THR A 266 -16.16 -10.44 7.52
C THR A 266 -15.39 -11.03 6.34
N THR A 267 -15.76 -10.62 5.13
CA THR A 267 -15.01 -10.97 3.93
C THR A 267 -13.61 -10.39 3.97
N GLY A 268 -13.44 -9.18 4.52
CA GLY A 268 -12.14 -8.57 4.78
C GLY A 268 -11.26 -9.47 5.65
N ASP A 269 -11.75 -9.96 6.79
CA ASP A 269 -10.99 -10.84 7.68
C ASP A 269 -10.54 -12.13 6.98
N LEU A 270 -11.46 -12.74 6.22
CA LEU A 270 -11.18 -13.97 5.47
C LEU A 270 -10.13 -13.72 4.39
N VAL A 271 -10.34 -12.70 3.56
CA VAL A 271 -9.48 -12.39 2.42
C VAL A 271 -8.10 -11.96 2.90
N LYS A 272 -8.01 -11.14 3.96
CA LYS A 272 -6.75 -10.75 4.58
C LYS A 272 -5.99 -11.97 5.09
N THR A 273 -6.64 -12.78 5.93
CA THR A 273 -6.04 -13.99 6.51
C THR A 273 -5.58 -14.95 5.42
N SER A 274 -6.37 -15.09 4.36
CA SER A 274 -6.04 -15.98 3.25
C SER A 274 -4.87 -15.43 2.43
N SER A 275 -4.81 -14.13 2.17
CA SER A 275 -3.72 -13.47 1.43
C SER A 275 -2.41 -13.53 2.19
N ASP A 276 -2.43 -13.20 3.50
CA ASP A 276 -1.27 -13.32 4.37
C ASP A 276 -0.75 -14.76 4.42
N ALA A 277 -1.65 -15.74 4.61
CA ALA A 277 -1.26 -17.15 4.65
C ALA A 277 -0.70 -17.63 3.31
N THR A 278 -1.24 -17.11 2.20
CA THR A 278 -0.78 -17.42 0.85
C THR A 278 0.64 -16.89 0.63
N VAL A 279 0.88 -15.61 0.88
CA VAL A 279 2.19 -14.97 0.70
C VAL A 279 3.25 -15.58 1.62
N ASN A 280 2.88 -15.95 2.85
CA ASN A 280 3.83 -16.58 3.77
C ASN A 280 4.28 -17.99 3.34
N GLU A 281 3.43 -18.72 2.62
CA GLU A 281 3.69 -20.10 2.21
C GLU A 281 4.15 -20.22 0.74
N HIS A 282 3.90 -19.21 -0.08
CA HIS A 282 4.25 -19.22 -1.50
C HIS A 282 5.77 -19.19 -1.73
N SER A 283 6.25 -20.00 -2.67
CA SER A 283 7.69 -20.23 -2.87
C SER A 283 8.45 -18.96 -3.27
N ARG A 284 7.83 -18.10 -4.08
CA ARG A 284 8.42 -16.84 -4.60
C ARG A 284 8.45 -15.70 -3.57
N THR A 285 7.68 -15.80 -2.49
CA THR A 285 7.61 -14.76 -1.45
C THR A 285 8.20 -15.20 -0.12
N LYS A 286 8.39 -16.50 0.11
CA LYS A 286 8.89 -17.06 1.38
C LYS A 286 10.17 -16.39 1.87
N ARG A 287 11.09 -16.03 0.96
CA ARG A 287 12.39 -15.39 1.26
C ARG A 287 12.38 -13.86 1.14
N LYS A 288 11.29 -13.24 0.69
CA LYS A 288 11.16 -11.77 0.60
C LYS A 288 11.09 -11.13 2.00
N SER A 289 11.41 -9.83 2.07
CA SER A 289 11.36 -9.02 3.29
C SER A 289 9.94 -8.92 3.87
N LYS A 290 9.81 -8.41 5.09
CA LYS A 290 8.50 -8.26 5.75
C LYS A 290 7.63 -7.25 4.99
N GLU A 291 8.24 -6.19 4.50
CA GLU A 291 7.62 -5.10 3.75
C GLU A 291 7.14 -5.59 2.38
N GLU A 292 7.97 -6.37 1.67
CA GLU A 292 7.58 -6.98 0.39
C GLU A 292 6.44 -8.00 0.56
N LYS A 293 6.46 -8.80 1.63
CA LYS A 293 5.36 -9.73 1.94
C LYS A 293 4.08 -8.98 2.27
N LYS A 294 4.18 -7.88 3.01
CA LYS A 294 3.03 -7.03 3.34
C LYS A 294 2.40 -6.45 2.08
N SER A 295 3.22 -5.85 1.20
CA SER A 295 2.77 -5.31 -0.08
C SER A 295 2.12 -6.39 -0.96
N ALA A 296 2.74 -7.58 -1.07
CA ALA A 296 2.16 -8.68 -1.84
C ALA A 296 0.82 -9.17 -1.27
N SER A 297 0.68 -9.19 0.05
CA SER A 297 -0.57 -9.59 0.72
C SER A 297 -1.67 -8.55 0.51
N GLU A 298 -1.35 -7.26 0.60
CA GLU A 298 -2.28 -6.17 0.34
C GLU A 298 -2.77 -6.17 -1.12
N CYS A 299 -1.90 -6.49 -2.08
CA CYS A 299 -2.32 -6.68 -3.47
C CYS A 299 -3.24 -7.88 -3.67
N LEU A 300 -2.90 -9.04 -3.11
CA LEU A 300 -3.81 -10.20 -3.17
C LEU A 300 -5.14 -9.90 -2.49
N GLU A 301 -5.13 -9.21 -1.36
CA GLU A 301 -6.35 -8.81 -0.66
C GLU A 301 -7.24 -7.95 -1.56
N LEU A 302 -6.65 -6.90 -2.17
CA LEU A 302 -7.36 -6.00 -3.06
C LEU A 302 -7.95 -6.73 -4.28
N ILE A 303 -7.17 -7.62 -4.92
CA ILE A 303 -7.63 -8.40 -6.09
C ILE A 303 -8.84 -9.26 -5.74
N ASN A 304 -8.78 -9.96 -4.60
CA ASN A 304 -9.90 -10.80 -4.17
C ASN A 304 -11.13 -9.95 -3.82
N LEU A 305 -10.95 -8.80 -3.15
CA LEU A 305 -12.07 -7.92 -2.81
C LEU A 305 -12.68 -7.27 -4.04
N ALA A 306 -11.87 -6.84 -5.01
CA ALA A 306 -12.34 -6.26 -6.28
C ALA A 306 -13.15 -7.28 -7.09
N TYR A 307 -12.67 -8.52 -7.17
CA TYR A 307 -13.43 -9.63 -7.78
C TYR A 307 -14.77 -9.86 -7.08
N LEU A 308 -14.77 -9.97 -5.76
CA LEU A 308 -15.98 -10.20 -4.96
C LEU A 308 -16.97 -9.02 -5.01
N ALA A 309 -16.44 -7.82 -5.25
CA ALA A 309 -17.19 -6.59 -5.43
C ALA A 309 -17.83 -6.45 -6.82
N GLY A 310 -17.40 -7.24 -7.81
CA GLY A 310 -17.80 -7.03 -9.20
C GLY A 310 -17.35 -5.66 -9.70
N VAL A 311 -16.09 -5.31 -9.44
CA VAL A 311 -15.47 -4.14 -10.04
C VAL A 311 -15.25 -4.42 -11.53
N GLU A 312 -15.70 -3.50 -12.37
CA GLU A 312 -15.59 -3.56 -13.83
C GLU A 312 -14.64 -2.47 -14.31
N ASP A 313 -14.03 -2.66 -15.48
CA ASP A 313 -13.09 -1.69 -16.06
C ASP A 313 -13.73 -0.32 -16.34
N SER A 314 -15.06 -0.27 -16.46
CA SER A 314 -15.83 0.96 -16.62
C SER A 314 -16.10 1.71 -15.32
N ASP A 315 -15.84 1.12 -14.15
CA ASP A 315 -16.03 1.79 -12.87
C ASP A 315 -15.01 2.92 -12.68
N SER A 316 -15.47 4.08 -12.21
CA SER A 316 -14.56 5.10 -11.71
C SER A 316 -13.82 4.62 -10.45
N GLU A 317 -12.68 5.25 -10.15
CA GLU A 317 -11.89 4.92 -8.95
C GLU A 317 -12.72 5.04 -7.65
N GLU A 318 -13.62 6.02 -7.58
CA GLU A 318 -14.49 6.23 -6.41
C GLU A 318 -15.55 5.13 -6.28
N GLU A 319 -16.15 4.73 -7.40
CA GLU A 319 -17.13 3.63 -7.45
C GLU A 319 -16.48 2.30 -7.07
N ALA A 320 -15.32 1.99 -7.65
CA ALA A 320 -14.55 0.78 -7.34
C ALA A 320 -14.21 0.71 -5.85
N LYS A 321 -13.70 1.81 -5.25
CA LYS A 321 -13.42 1.88 -3.81
C LYS A 321 -14.67 1.64 -2.97
N LYS A 322 -15.80 2.25 -3.33
CA LYS A 322 -17.06 2.08 -2.62
C LYS A 322 -17.56 0.64 -2.68
N LYS A 323 -17.48 -0.01 -3.85
CA LYS A 323 -17.84 -1.43 -4.00
C LYS A 323 -16.94 -2.33 -3.14
N VAL A 324 -15.62 -2.11 -3.17
CA VAL A 324 -14.63 -2.85 -2.38
C VAL A 324 -14.88 -2.72 -0.87
N GLU A 325 -15.05 -1.49 -0.36
CA GLU A 325 -15.30 -1.27 1.07
C GLU A 325 -16.64 -1.88 1.53
N ALA A 326 -17.67 -1.84 0.67
CA ALA A 326 -18.96 -2.46 0.95
C ALA A 326 -18.85 -4.00 1.10
N VAL A 327 -18.10 -4.67 0.22
CA VAL A 327 -17.92 -6.14 0.34
C VAL A 327 -16.97 -6.52 1.47
N LYS A 328 -15.98 -5.69 1.79
CA LYS A 328 -15.01 -5.93 2.86
C LYS A 328 -15.69 -6.16 4.21
N GLN A 329 -16.74 -5.39 4.52
CA GLN A 329 -17.51 -5.51 5.76
C GLN A 329 -18.60 -6.59 5.72
N LYS A 330 -18.91 -7.14 4.54
CA LYS A 330 -19.99 -8.10 4.36
C LYS A 330 -19.61 -9.46 4.97
N PRO A 331 -20.52 -10.13 5.70
CA PRO A 331 -20.25 -11.45 6.25
C PRO A 331 -20.08 -12.49 5.14
N ILE A 332 -19.21 -13.46 5.37
CA ILE A 332 -19.04 -14.61 4.48
C ILE A 332 -20.29 -15.50 4.47
N CYS A 333 -20.45 -16.31 3.41
CA CYS A 333 -21.46 -17.35 3.37
C CYS A 333 -21.12 -18.46 4.39
N THR A 334 -21.92 -18.57 5.45
CA THR A 334 -21.68 -19.42 6.64
C THR A 334 -21.72 -20.93 6.39
N LYS A 335 -21.95 -21.39 5.15
CA LYS A 335 -21.97 -22.82 4.79
C LYS A 335 -20.58 -23.42 4.55
N ALA A 336 -19.50 -22.66 4.77
CA ALA A 336 -18.12 -23.15 4.66
C ALA A 336 -17.80 -24.27 5.68
N VAL A 337 -17.72 -25.51 5.19
CA VAL A 337 -17.22 -26.76 5.82
C VAL A 337 -16.73 -26.63 7.27
N CYS A 338 -17.52 -27.15 8.22
CA CYS A 338 -17.18 -27.26 9.64
C CYS A 338 -16.13 -28.35 9.90
N LYS A 339 -15.16 -28.10 10.78
CA LYS A 339 -14.30 -29.15 11.37
C LYS A 339 -14.17 -29.07 12.89
N ALA A 340 -14.88 -28.15 13.57
CA ALA A 340 -14.78 -28.00 15.02
C ALA A 340 -15.18 -29.30 15.74
N PRO A 341 -14.39 -29.77 16.74
CA PRO A 341 -14.77 -30.92 17.56
C PRO A 341 -16.07 -30.65 18.32
N LYS A 342 -16.90 -31.68 18.51
CA LYS A 342 -18.17 -31.59 19.27
C LYS A 342 -18.03 -31.08 20.72
N ALA A 343 -16.81 -30.94 21.25
CA ALA A 343 -16.52 -30.85 22.68
C ALA A 343 -15.88 -29.53 23.19
N ARG A 344 -15.68 -28.49 22.38
CA ARG A 344 -15.11 -27.22 22.88
C ARG A 344 -16.13 -26.43 23.72
N GLN A 345 -15.72 -25.91 24.89
CA GLN A 345 -16.55 -25.06 25.75
C GLN A 345 -16.88 -23.71 25.08
N CYS A 346 -18.08 -23.20 25.36
CA CYS A 346 -18.62 -21.94 24.87
C CYS A 346 -18.07 -20.78 25.71
N HIS A 347 -17.38 -19.81 25.08
CA HIS A 347 -17.20 -18.49 25.69
C HIS A 347 -18.38 -17.62 25.24
N THR A 348 -19.40 -17.58 26.10
CA THR A 348 -20.49 -16.58 26.17
C THR A 348 -20.70 -15.71 24.93
N CYS A 349 -21.74 -15.99 24.15
CA CYS A 349 -22.33 -14.99 23.25
C CYS A 349 -23.04 -13.96 24.14
N GLY A 350 -22.55 -12.72 24.17
CA GLY A 350 -23.05 -11.69 25.08
C GLY A 350 -24.48 -11.27 24.76
N VAL A 351 -25.32 -11.37 25.80
CA VAL A 351 -26.71 -10.90 26.01
C VAL A 351 -27.80 -11.49 25.12
#